data_AF-A0A7K2S439-F1
#
_entry.id   AF-A0A7K2S439-F1
#
_cell.length_a   1.000
_cell.length_b   1.000
_cell.length_c   1.000
_cell.angle_alpha   90.00
_cell.angle_beta   90.00
_cell.angle_gamma   90.00
#
_symmetry.space_group_name_H-M   'P 1'
#
loop_
_entity.id
_entity.type
_entity.pdbx_description
1 polymer ?
#
loop_
_entity_poly.entity_id
_entity_poly.type
_entity_poly.pdbx_seq_one_letter_code
_entity_poly.pdbx_strand_id
1 'polypeptide(L)'
;MTSKNLGRATLAALPFVLALLAELVVHMTVKDRLPARLAVHFEAGGTADGYMGVGAHLLYTATSLLVLGALWAFIGVNGKLYGRSHRWFIGGGFAVAAFLGYLLTAVLFVNVDAPEGGPVDGFPLRHIVVALGAAVLAGALGLTASRLVPAPEDPRDRDPASRDRIVLADGEVVGWARGIGAWWVPVAVLVLLAAGVTVGLAQNWFIGGPLLLLGLVAGTFCRPHVTVDRRGLTVSGLLPRPRVRVPLERMAGADSRAVNALAEYGGWGYRIRPERSGVITRSGEAIVVSLTSGREFAVTVDDSATGAALLNTLLDRQRTGR
;
A
#
# COMPACT_ATOMS: atom_id res chain seq x y z
N MET A 1 -1.30 -8.46 16.30
CA MET A 1 -1.33 -9.00 14.92
C MET A 1 -2.50 -9.97 14.84
N THR A 2 -3.38 -9.89 13.84
CA THR A 2 -4.47 -10.88 13.66
C THR A 2 -3.89 -12.22 13.18
N SER A 3 -4.59 -13.34 13.41
CA SER A 3 -4.14 -14.67 12.94
C SER A 3 -3.89 -14.72 11.43
N LYS A 4 -4.70 -13.99 10.64
CA LYS A 4 -4.53 -13.81 9.19
C LYS A 4 -3.23 -13.08 8.85
N ASN A 5 -2.87 -12.04 9.60
CA ASN A 5 -1.63 -11.28 9.38
C ASN A 5 -0.40 -12.09 9.79
N LEU A 6 -0.52 -12.96 10.81
CA LEU A 6 0.53 -13.89 11.19
C LEU A 6 0.82 -14.89 10.08
N GLY A 7 -0.19 -15.56 9.53
CA GLY A 7 0.01 -16.49 8.41
C GLY A 7 0.66 -15.84 7.19
N ARG A 8 0.28 -14.60 6.84
CA ARG A 8 0.87 -13.84 5.73
C ARG A 8 2.33 -13.47 6.00
N ALA A 9 2.64 -12.95 7.18
CA ALA A 9 4.00 -12.60 7.57
C ALA A 9 4.90 -13.85 7.58
N THR A 10 4.43 -14.94 8.17
CA THR A 10 5.16 -16.21 8.21
C THR A 10 5.42 -16.73 6.81
N LEU A 11 4.41 -16.82 5.93
CA LEU A 11 4.61 -17.33 4.57
C LEU A 11 5.59 -16.45 3.76
N ALA A 12 5.56 -15.14 3.94
CA ALA A 12 6.45 -14.22 3.24
C ALA A 12 7.90 -14.26 3.75
N ALA A 13 8.12 -14.42 5.06
CA ALA A 13 9.47 -14.44 5.66
C ALA A 13 10.12 -15.83 5.69
N LEU A 14 9.32 -16.90 5.75
CA LEU A 14 9.77 -18.28 5.87
C LEU A 14 10.91 -18.67 4.90
N PRO A 15 10.83 -18.41 3.58
CA PRO A 15 11.87 -18.87 2.67
C PRO A 15 13.24 -18.24 2.96
N PHE A 16 13.28 -17.00 3.48
CA PHE A 16 14.53 -16.34 3.85
C PHE A 16 15.13 -16.93 5.12
N VAL A 17 14.29 -17.31 6.10
CA VAL A 17 14.73 -18.01 7.31
C VAL A 17 15.26 -19.40 6.96
N LEU A 18 14.58 -20.13 6.07
CA LEU A 18 15.04 -21.45 5.62
C LEU A 18 16.37 -21.36 4.86
N ALA A 19 16.53 -20.35 4.00
CA ALA A 19 17.80 -20.10 3.30
C ALA A 19 18.95 -19.83 4.29
N LEU A 20 18.70 -19.02 5.33
CA LEU A 20 19.68 -18.75 6.36
C LEU A 20 20.05 -20.01 7.16
N LEU A 21 19.05 -20.80 7.56
CA LEU A 21 19.30 -22.06 8.26
C LEU A 21 20.10 -23.05 7.41
N ALA A 22 19.80 -23.16 6.11
CA ALA A 22 20.54 -24.01 5.19
C ALA A 22 22.01 -23.56 5.08
N GLU A 23 22.27 -22.26 4.99
CA GLU A 23 23.62 -21.71 4.95
C GLU A 23 24.39 -21.97 6.25
N LEU A 24 23.78 -21.76 7.41
CA LEU A 24 24.38 -22.04 8.71
C LEU A 24 24.74 -23.53 8.87
N VAL A 25 23.87 -24.42 8.40
CA VAL A 25 24.15 -25.87 8.37
C VAL A 25 25.36 -26.15 7.48
N VAL A 26 25.40 -25.61 6.27
CA VAL A 26 26.54 -25.78 5.36
C VAL A 26 27.82 -25.23 5.99
N HIS A 27 27.81 -24.03 6.53
CA HIS A 27 28.95 -23.44 7.22
C HIS A 27 29.49 -24.37 8.30
N MET A 28 28.62 -24.89 9.18
CA MET A 28 29.03 -25.79 10.26
C MET A 28 29.64 -27.10 9.76
N THR A 29 29.27 -27.55 8.56
CA THR A 29 29.85 -28.76 7.94
C THR A 29 31.20 -28.55 7.26
N VAL A 30 31.51 -27.32 6.80
CA VAL A 30 32.74 -27.03 6.04
C VAL A 30 33.71 -26.08 6.72
N LYS A 31 33.35 -25.51 7.88
CA LYS A 31 34.11 -24.45 8.58
C LYS A 31 35.60 -24.76 8.78
N ASP A 32 35.96 -26.02 9.03
CA ASP A 32 37.35 -26.42 9.32
C ASP A 32 38.22 -26.47 8.06
N ARG A 33 37.59 -26.36 6.87
CA ARG A 33 38.22 -26.37 5.54
C ARG A 33 38.16 -25.00 4.86
N LEU A 34 37.68 -23.98 5.55
CA LEU A 34 37.60 -22.63 5.00
C LEU A 34 38.89 -21.85 5.33
N PRO A 35 39.40 -21.03 4.39
CA PRO A 35 40.47 -20.07 4.69
C PRO A 35 39.99 -18.99 5.66
N ALA A 36 40.92 -18.24 6.26
CA ALA A 36 40.58 -17.14 7.16
C ALA A 36 39.78 -16.04 6.44
N ARG A 37 40.05 -15.84 5.15
CA ARG A 37 39.33 -14.90 4.28
C ARG A 37 38.71 -15.60 3.07
N LEU A 38 37.42 -15.38 2.87
CA LEU A 38 36.67 -15.90 1.74
C LEU A 38 36.77 -14.93 0.57
N ALA A 39 37.00 -15.45 -0.64
CA ALA A 39 36.72 -14.74 -1.87
C ALA A 39 35.19 -14.63 -2.06
N VAL A 40 34.67 -13.39 -2.08
CA VAL A 40 33.23 -13.08 -2.13
C VAL A 40 32.82 -12.29 -3.37
N HIS A 41 33.79 -11.65 -4.03
CA HIS A 41 33.58 -10.95 -5.29
C HIS A 41 34.52 -11.52 -6.35
N PHE A 42 34.01 -11.62 -7.57
CA PHE A 42 34.68 -12.20 -8.70
C PHE A 42 34.43 -11.33 -9.92
N GLU A 43 35.46 -11.06 -10.70
CA GLU A 43 35.35 -10.35 -11.96
C GLU A 43 34.59 -11.21 -13.00
N ALA A 44 34.23 -10.62 -14.14
CA ALA A 44 33.59 -11.36 -15.23
C ALA A 44 34.44 -12.54 -15.75
N GLY A 45 35.78 -12.46 -15.57
CA GLY A 45 36.72 -13.53 -15.88
C GLY A 45 36.80 -14.64 -14.82
N GLY A 46 36.08 -14.51 -13.70
CA GLY A 46 36.05 -15.47 -12.60
C GLY A 46 37.14 -15.27 -11.55
N THR A 47 38.12 -14.39 -11.78
CA THR A 47 39.19 -14.02 -10.86
C THR A 47 38.64 -13.34 -9.60
N ALA A 48 39.13 -13.76 -8.43
CA ALA A 48 38.72 -13.19 -7.14
C ALA A 48 39.45 -11.86 -6.88
N ASP A 49 38.67 -10.79 -6.72
CA ASP A 49 39.15 -9.41 -6.49
C ASP A 49 38.62 -8.80 -5.17
N GLY A 50 37.70 -9.48 -4.48
CA GLY A 50 37.16 -9.04 -3.19
C GLY A 50 37.10 -10.14 -2.14
N TYR A 51 37.56 -9.83 -0.93
CA TYR A 51 37.73 -10.79 0.16
C TYR A 51 37.15 -10.30 1.48
N MET A 52 36.50 -11.20 2.23
CA MET A 52 35.89 -10.90 3.52
C MET A 52 36.17 -12.03 4.52
N GLY A 53 36.33 -11.68 5.80
CA GLY A 53 36.48 -12.71 6.85
C GLY A 53 35.21 -13.54 7.01
N VAL A 54 35.34 -14.81 7.42
CA VAL A 54 34.21 -15.76 7.52
C VAL A 54 33.08 -15.21 8.39
N GLY A 55 33.39 -14.65 9.57
CA GLY A 55 32.38 -14.05 10.45
C GLY A 55 31.64 -12.86 9.83
N ALA A 56 32.33 -12.07 9.00
CA ALA A 56 31.70 -10.96 8.29
C ALA A 56 30.82 -11.44 7.14
N HIS A 57 31.19 -12.52 6.44
CA HIS A 57 30.32 -13.18 5.45
C HIS A 57 29.03 -13.74 6.09
N LEU A 58 29.15 -14.40 7.25
CA LEU A 58 27.98 -14.89 7.99
C LEU A 58 27.07 -13.74 8.44
N LEU A 59 27.65 -12.65 8.96
CA LEU A 59 26.89 -11.48 9.37
C LEU A 59 26.20 -10.81 8.17
N TYR A 60 26.89 -10.69 7.03
CA TYR A 60 26.33 -10.17 5.79
C TYR A 60 25.17 -11.01 5.29
N THR A 61 25.32 -12.34 5.28
CA THR A 61 24.30 -13.30 4.87
C THR A 61 23.07 -13.23 5.78
N ALA A 62 23.28 -13.30 7.10
CA ALA A 62 22.22 -13.20 8.09
C ALA A 62 21.47 -11.87 7.96
N THR A 63 22.20 -10.75 7.89
CA THR A 63 21.58 -9.42 7.78
C THR A 63 20.79 -9.29 6.48
N SER A 64 21.37 -9.70 5.34
CA SER A 64 20.71 -9.60 4.03
C SER A 64 19.43 -10.41 3.97
N LEU A 65 19.46 -11.68 4.40
CA LEU A 65 18.29 -12.56 4.37
C LEU A 65 17.21 -12.11 5.37
N LEU A 66 17.59 -11.71 6.59
CA LEU A 66 16.62 -11.26 7.60
C LEU A 66 15.98 -9.92 7.24
N VAL A 67 16.75 -8.95 6.74
CA VAL A 67 16.21 -7.66 6.28
C VAL A 67 15.27 -7.87 5.10
N LEU A 68 15.64 -8.71 4.14
CA LEU A 68 14.81 -9.00 2.99
C LEU A 68 13.53 -9.76 3.39
N GLY A 69 13.63 -10.73 4.29
CA GLY A 69 12.48 -11.42 4.86
C GLY A 69 11.55 -10.50 5.64
N ALA A 70 12.10 -9.58 6.43
CA ALA A 70 11.32 -8.56 7.15
C ALA A 70 10.62 -7.60 6.18
N LEU A 71 11.29 -7.18 5.10
CA LEU A 71 10.70 -6.34 4.06
C LEU A 71 9.57 -7.07 3.32
N TRP A 72 9.77 -8.34 2.97
CA TRP A 72 8.74 -9.16 2.32
C TRP A 72 7.53 -9.39 3.24
N ALA A 73 7.75 -9.65 4.52
CA ALA A 73 6.67 -9.74 5.50
C ALA A 73 5.93 -8.41 5.67
N PHE A 74 6.66 -7.30 5.76
CA PHE A 74 6.08 -5.97 5.89
C PHE A 74 5.18 -5.62 4.69
N ILE A 75 5.68 -5.81 3.47
CA ILE A 75 4.89 -5.59 2.24
C ILE A 75 3.77 -6.63 2.13
N GLY A 76 4.04 -7.88 2.47
CA GLY A 76 3.08 -8.97 2.43
C GLY A 76 1.89 -8.76 3.36
N VAL A 77 2.06 -8.03 4.48
CA VAL A 77 1.00 -7.68 5.44
C VAL A 77 0.37 -6.33 5.14
N ASN A 78 1.18 -5.28 4.91
CA ASN A 78 0.70 -3.90 4.78
C ASN A 78 0.45 -3.45 3.33
N GLY A 79 0.99 -4.19 2.36
CA GLY A 79 0.81 -3.92 0.94
C GLY A 79 -0.59 -4.23 0.47
N LYS A 80 -1.08 -3.41 -0.47
CA LYS A 80 -2.38 -3.56 -1.14
C LYS A 80 -2.26 -4.51 -2.33
N LEU A 81 -1.81 -5.73 -2.05
CA LEU A 81 -1.65 -6.78 -3.03
C LEU A 81 -2.85 -7.73 -2.89
N TYR A 82 -3.61 -7.88 -3.97
CA TYR A 82 -4.82 -8.69 -4.01
C TYR A 82 -4.68 -9.82 -5.04
N GLY A 83 -5.47 -10.89 -4.85
CA GLY A 83 -5.61 -11.98 -5.82
C GLY A 83 -4.29 -12.47 -6.41
N ARG A 84 -4.17 -12.38 -7.75
CA ARG A 84 -3.00 -12.87 -8.50
C ARG A 84 -1.70 -12.14 -8.15
N SER A 85 -1.75 -10.82 -7.91
CA SER A 85 -0.58 -10.02 -7.55
C SER A 85 0.00 -10.43 -6.19
N HIS A 86 -0.87 -10.74 -5.22
CA HIS A 86 -0.43 -11.27 -3.93
C HIS A 86 0.31 -12.61 -4.08
N ARG A 87 -0.22 -13.53 -4.89
CA ARG A 87 0.39 -14.84 -5.14
C ARG A 87 1.75 -14.72 -5.80
N TRP A 88 1.87 -13.90 -6.84
CA TRP A 88 3.16 -13.64 -7.49
C TRP A 88 4.17 -13.00 -6.55
N PHE A 89 3.75 -12.11 -5.67
CA PHE A 89 4.63 -11.51 -4.67
C PHE A 89 5.22 -12.55 -3.71
N ILE A 90 4.38 -13.47 -3.20
CA ILE A 90 4.84 -14.60 -2.36
C ILE A 90 5.79 -15.51 -3.14
N GLY A 91 5.42 -15.91 -4.37
CA GLY A 91 6.28 -16.72 -5.23
C GLY A 91 7.63 -16.05 -5.52
N GLY A 92 7.62 -14.74 -5.77
CA GLY A 92 8.84 -13.95 -5.94
C GLY A 92 9.73 -13.96 -4.70
N GLY A 93 9.15 -13.92 -3.50
CA GLY A 93 9.91 -14.04 -2.24
C GLY A 93 10.66 -15.36 -2.13
N PHE A 94 10.00 -16.48 -2.45
CA PHE A 94 10.64 -17.79 -2.48
C PHE A 94 11.75 -17.88 -3.53
N ALA A 95 11.52 -17.34 -4.73
CA ALA A 95 12.51 -17.33 -5.80
C ALA A 95 13.76 -16.53 -5.41
N VAL A 96 13.58 -15.32 -4.88
CA VAL A 96 14.70 -14.46 -4.46
C VAL A 96 15.46 -15.07 -3.28
N ALA A 97 14.75 -15.61 -2.29
CA ALA A 97 15.38 -16.26 -1.14
C ALA A 97 16.22 -17.48 -1.57
N ALA A 98 15.72 -18.31 -2.47
CA ALA A 98 16.45 -19.47 -2.97
C ALA A 98 17.65 -19.06 -3.84
N PHE A 99 17.48 -18.09 -4.74
CA PHE A 99 18.56 -17.57 -5.58
C PHE A 99 19.71 -17.01 -4.73
N LEU A 100 19.39 -16.06 -3.85
CA LEU A 100 20.38 -15.37 -3.03
C LEU A 100 20.98 -16.31 -1.98
N GLY A 101 20.14 -17.08 -1.29
CA GLY A 101 20.58 -18.07 -0.29
C GLY A 101 21.51 -19.11 -0.89
N TYR A 102 21.20 -19.62 -2.09
CA TYR A 102 22.09 -20.55 -2.79
C TYR A 102 23.42 -19.90 -3.15
N LEU A 103 23.42 -18.68 -3.72
CA LEU A 103 24.67 -18.01 -4.09
C LEU A 103 25.56 -17.73 -2.88
N LEU A 104 24.98 -17.26 -1.77
CA LEU A 104 25.72 -17.02 -0.52
C LEU A 104 26.29 -18.32 0.06
N THR A 105 25.58 -19.43 -0.10
CA THR A 105 26.07 -20.77 0.27
C THR A 105 27.14 -21.27 -0.70
N ALA A 106 27.00 -21.00 -2.00
CA ALA A 106 27.97 -21.38 -3.03
C ALA A 106 29.33 -20.73 -2.83
N VAL A 107 29.37 -19.51 -2.28
CA VAL A 107 30.63 -18.86 -1.85
C VAL A 107 31.38 -19.73 -0.86
N LEU A 108 30.71 -20.35 0.11
CA LEU A 108 31.36 -21.26 1.05
C LEU A 108 31.97 -22.45 0.31
N PHE A 109 31.20 -23.12 -0.56
CA PHE A 109 31.67 -24.29 -1.32
C PHE A 109 32.86 -23.98 -2.23
N VAL A 110 32.86 -22.84 -2.89
CA VAL A 110 33.94 -22.43 -3.79
C VAL A 110 35.24 -22.11 -3.03
N ASN A 111 35.13 -21.72 -1.75
CA ASN A 111 36.28 -21.44 -0.89
C ASN A 111 36.74 -22.64 -0.05
N VAL A 112 36.07 -23.80 -0.14
CA VAL A 112 36.51 -25.01 0.58
C VAL A 112 37.88 -25.46 0.03
N ASP A 113 38.85 -25.63 0.94
CA ASP A 113 40.25 -25.94 0.65
C ASP A 113 40.95 -24.95 -0.30
N ALA A 114 40.38 -23.76 -0.49
CA ALA A 114 41.00 -22.71 -1.30
C ALA A 114 42.20 -22.08 -0.56
N PRO A 115 43.26 -21.65 -1.26
CA PRO A 115 44.33 -20.89 -0.65
C PRO A 115 43.83 -19.51 -0.17
N GLU A 116 44.57 -18.83 0.70
CA GLU A 116 44.22 -17.49 1.23
C GLU A 116 44.05 -16.41 0.15
N GLY A 117 44.54 -16.66 -1.07
CA GLY A 117 44.33 -15.83 -2.25
C GLY A 117 43.06 -16.16 -3.06
N GLY A 118 42.17 -17.01 -2.54
CA GLY A 118 40.93 -17.42 -3.22
C GLY A 118 41.08 -18.65 -4.13
N PRO A 119 39.97 -19.12 -4.71
CA PRO A 119 39.95 -20.32 -5.57
C PRO A 119 40.74 -20.11 -6.87
N VAL A 120 41.56 -21.10 -7.22
CA VAL A 120 42.40 -21.07 -8.44
C VAL A 120 41.56 -21.03 -9.72
N ASP A 121 40.43 -21.74 -9.72
CA ASP A 121 39.52 -21.84 -10.87
C ASP A 121 38.47 -20.72 -10.92
N GLY A 122 38.50 -19.77 -9.98
CA GLY A 122 37.52 -18.70 -9.88
C GLY A 122 36.11 -19.16 -9.50
N PHE A 123 35.09 -18.32 -9.76
CA PHE A 123 33.69 -18.67 -9.50
C PHE A 123 33.02 -19.39 -10.68
N PRO A 124 32.63 -20.68 -10.55
CA PRO A 124 32.07 -21.42 -11.67
C PRO A 124 30.65 -20.95 -12.04
N LEU A 125 30.43 -20.54 -13.30
CA LEU A 125 29.13 -20.07 -13.82
C LEU A 125 27.98 -21.07 -13.64
N ARG A 126 28.26 -22.37 -13.48
CA ARG A 126 27.25 -23.38 -13.14
C ARG A 126 26.48 -23.04 -11.87
N HIS A 127 27.09 -22.36 -10.90
CA HIS A 127 26.39 -21.94 -9.68
C HIS A 127 25.33 -20.89 -9.97
N ILE A 128 25.51 -20.03 -10.98
CA ILE A 128 24.46 -19.10 -11.42
C ILE A 128 23.29 -19.87 -12.03
N VAL A 129 23.58 -20.87 -12.88
CA VAL A 129 22.53 -21.71 -13.50
C VAL A 129 21.76 -22.50 -12.44
N VAL A 130 22.46 -23.09 -11.45
CA VAL A 130 21.81 -23.79 -10.35
C VAL A 130 21.01 -22.83 -9.48
N ALA A 131 21.51 -21.62 -9.20
CA ALA A 131 20.76 -20.60 -8.47
C ALA A 131 19.47 -20.21 -9.18
N LEU A 132 19.52 -20.01 -10.50
CA LEU A 132 18.34 -19.73 -11.32
C LEU A 132 17.36 -20.91 -11.32
N GLY A 133 17.85 -22.15 -11.44
CA GLY A 133 17.02 -23.35 -11.33
C GLY A 133 16.34 -23.46 -9.96
N ALA A 134 17.10 -23.25 -8.88
CA ALA A 134 16.58 -23.22 -7.51
C ALA A 134 15.53 -22.12 -7.33
N ALA A 135 15.74 -20.93 -7.91
CA ALA A 135 14.79 -19.82 -7.88
C ALA A 135 13.47 -20.16 -8.59
N VAL A 136 13.53 -20.80 -9.77
CA VAL A 136 12.33 -21.23 -10.50
C VAL A 136 11.55 -22.28 -9.71
N LEU A 137 12.23 -23.29 -9.19
CA LEU A 137 11.61 -24.35 -8.39
C LEU A 137 11.00 -23.81 -7.10
N ALA A 138 11.75 -23.01 -6.34
CA ALA A 138 11.27 -22.39 -5.11
C ALA A 138 10.14 -21.40 -5.40
N GLY A 139 10.22 -20.61 -6.47
CA GLY A 139 9.16 -19.70 -6.88
C GLY A 139 7.86 -20.43 -7.24
N ALA A 140 7.95 -21.55 -7.95
CA ALA A 140 6.81 -22.42 -8.22
C ALA A 140 6.21 -22.99 -6.92
N LEU A 141 7.05 -23.43 -5.98
CA LEU A 141 6.63 -23.88 -4.65
C LEU A 141 5.96 -22.75 -3.85
N GLY A 142 6.48 -21.52 -3.92
CA GLY A 142 5.86 -20.36 -3.29
C GLY A 142 4.50 -20.02 -3.90
N LEU A 143 4.36 -20.14 -5.22
CA LEU A 143 3.08 -19.97 -5.91
C LEU A 143 2.05 -21.04 -5.50
N THR A 144 2.46 -22.30 -5.37
CA THR A 144 1.55 -23.37 -4.91
C THR A 144 1.22 -23.22 -3.43
N ALA A 145 2.20 -22.93 -2.57
CA ALA A 145 2.01 -22.66 -1.15
C ALA A 145 1.10 -21.45 -0.90
N SER A 146 1.17 -20.42 -1.75
CA SER A 146 0.27 -19.26 -1.68
C SER A 146 -1.20 -19.59 -1.92
N ARG A 147 -1.53 -20.80 -2.43
CA ARG A 147 -2.91 -21.29 -2.55
C ARG A 147 -3.46 -21.84 -1.23
N LEU A 148 -2.59 -22.19 -0.28
CA LEU A 148 -2.97 -22.68 1.04
C LEU A 148 -3.42 -21.54 1.97
N VAL A 149 -3.02 -20.30 1.66
CA VAL A 149 -3.43 -19.11 2.39
C VAL A 149 -4.42 -18.32 1.55
N PRO A 150 -5.59 -17.92 2.09
CA PRO A 150 -6.52 -17.06 1.39
C PRO A 150 -5.82 -15.77 0.95
N ALA A 151 -5.84 -15.50 -0.36
CA ALA A 151 -5.35 -14.24 -0.87
C ALA A 151 -6.23 -13.10 -0.31
N PRO A 152 -5.67 -11.93 0.00
CA PRO A 152 -6.46 -10.76 0.35
C PRO A 152 -7.46 -10.48 -0.78
N GLU A 153 -8.74 -10.43 -0.42
CA GLU A 153 -9.81 -10.05 -1.33
C GLU A 153 -9.62 -8.59 -1.74
N ASP A 154 -9.83 -8.32 -3.03
CA ASP A 154 -9.90 -6.95 -3.50
C ASP A 154 -11.20 -6.34 -2.96
N PRO A 155 -11.16 -5.23 -2.22
CA PRO A 155 -12.37 -4.56 -1.76
C PRO A 155 -13.34 -4.20 -2.89
N ARG A 156 -12.84 -4.08 -4.13
CA ARG A 156 -13.65 -3.82 -5.34
C ARG A 156 -14.53 -4.99 -5.75
N ASP A 157 -14.15 -6.22 -5.41
CA ASP A 157 -14.82 -7.45 -5.84
C ASP A 157 -15.83 -7.97 -4.80
N ARG A 158 -16.09 -7.21 -3.73
CA ARG A 158 -17.12 -7.59 -2.75
C ARG A 158 -18.48 -7.69 -3.41
N ASP A 159 -19.20 -8.76 -3.07
CA ASP A 159 -20.57 -8.98 -3.53
C ASP A 159 -21.45 -7.78 -3.13
N PRO A 160 -22.16 -7.15 -4.08
CA PRO A 160 -23.15 -6.13 -3.77
C PRO A 160 -24.18 -6.55 -2.71
N ALA A 161 -24.45 -7.85 -2.56
CA ALA A 161 -25.34 -8.37 -1.53
C ALA A 161 -24.75 -8.26 -0.11
N SER A 162 -23.43 -8.35 0.06
CA SER A 162 -22.77 -8.27 1.38
C SER A 162 -22.61 -6.86 1.92
N ARG A 163 -23.06 -5.84 1.17
CA ARG A 163 -22.98 -4.44 1.59
C ARG A 163 -24.09 -4.13 2.59
N ASP A 164 -23.72 -3.42 3.66
CA ASP A 164 -24.67 -2.98 4.68
C ASP A 164 -25.75 -2.08 4.08
N ARG A 165 -26.96 -2.17 4.64
CA ARG A 165 -28.14 -1.41 4.26
C ARG A 165 -28.84 -0.92 5.52
N ILE A 166 -29.41 0.28 5.44
CA ILE A 166 -30.33 0.78 6.45
C ILE A 166 -31.75 0.39 6.05
N VAL A 167 -32.50 -0.21 6.97
CA VAL A 167 -33.92 -0.50 6.75
C VAL A 167 -34.70 0.81 6.78
N LEU A 168 -35.46 1.07 5.72
CA LEU A 168 -36.31 2.25 5.59
C LEU A 168 -37.75 1.79 5.40
N ALA A 169 -38.71 2.44 6.06
CA ALA A 169 -40.13 2.17 5.88
C ALA A 169 -40.63 2.64 4.51
N ASP A 170 -41.70 2.03 4.00
CA ASP A 170 -42.28 2.43 2.71
C ASP A 170 -42.68 3.91 2.71
N GLY A 171 -42.27 4.63 1.65
CA GLY A 171 -42.50 6.07 1.51
C GLY A 171 -41.50 6.97 2.25
N GLU A 172 -40.66 6.44 3.15
CA GLU A 172 -39.74 7.24 3.96
C GLU A 172 -38.70 8.01 3.10
N VAL A 173 -38.52 9.31 3.42
CA VAL A 173 -37.54 10.20 2.79
C VAL A 173 -36.43 10.46 3.80
N VAL A 174 -35.24 9.93 3.55
CA VAL A 174 -34.07 10.10 4.42
C VAL A 174 -32.92 10.75 3.66
N GLY A 175 -32.18 11.60 4.35
CA GLY A 175 -30.91 12.14 3.90
C GLY A 175 -29.88 12.07 5.02
N TRP A 176 -28.64 11.76 4.67
CA TRP A 176 -27.50 11.77 5.58
C TRP A 176 -26.56 12.90 5.18
N ALA A 177 -26.00 13.61 6.17
CA ALA A 177 -25.09 14.71 5.92
C ALA A 177 -23.99 14.78 6.98
N ARG A 178 -22.76 15.08 6.54
CA ARG A 178 -21.61 15.27 7.44
C ARG A 178 -20.66 16.34 6.92
N GLY A 179 -20.15 17.17 7.82
CA GLY A 179 -19.08 18.12 7.51
C GLY A 179 -17.73 17.41 7.39
N ILE A 180 -16.94 17.78 6.38
CA ILE A 180 -15.59 17.24 6.13
C ILE A 180 -14.49 18.32 6.22
N GLY A 181 -14.87 19.53 6.67
CA GLY A 181 -13.94 20.61 6.95
C GLY A 181 -13.23 20.45 8.28
N ALA A 182 -11.99 20.92 8.36
CA ALA A 182 -11.26 20.95 9.63
C ALA A 182 -11.74 22.10 10.51
N TRP A 183 -11.86 21.84 11.82
CA TRP A 183 -12.42 22.78 12.79
C TRP A 183 -11.64 24.10 12.87
N TRP A 184 -10.34 24.09 12.57
CA TRP A 184 -9.45 25.26 12.62
C TRP A 184 -9.56 26.17 11.39
N VAL A 185 -10.12 25.69 10.26
CA VAL A 185 -10.16 26.46 9.01
C VAL A 185 -10.98 27.74 9.13
N PRO A 186 -12.17 27.76 9.78
CA PRO A 186 -12.87 29.01 10.06
C PRO A 186 -12.05 30.01 10.89
N VAL A 187 -11.27 29.53 11.86
CA VAL A 187 -10.39 30.39 12.67
C VAL A 187 -9.28 30.99 11.82
N ALA A 188 -8.63 30.17 10.98
CA ALA A 188 -7.61 30.65 10.05
C ALA A 188 -8.15 31.68 9.04
N VAL A 189 -9.39 31.49 8.56
CA VAL A 189 -10.09 32.48 7.71
C VAL A 189 -10.29 33.79 8.46
N LEU A 190 -10.78 33.76 9.70
CA LEU A 190 -10.96 34.97 10.51
C LEU A 190 -9.64 35.69 10.77
N VAL A 191 -8.55 34.96 11.05
CA VAL A 191 -7.22 35.52 11.23
C VAL A 191 -6.70 36.16 9.94
N LEU A 192 -6.88 35.52 8.78
CA LEU A 192 -6.50 36.07 7.48
C LEU A 192 -7.28 37.36 7.16
N LEU A 193 -8.58 37.38 7.44
CA LEU A 193 -9.42 38.56 7.24
C LEU A 193 -8.99 39.70 8.17
N ALA A 194 -8.78 39.42 9.46
CA ALA A 194 -8.30 40.41 10.42
C ALA A 194 -6.93 40.97 10.01
N ALA A 195 -5.98 40.10 9.65
CA ALA A 195 -4.66 40.50 9.18
C ALA A 195 -4.75 41.38 7.91
N GLY A 196 -5.62 41.03 6.97
CA GLY A 196 -5.85 41.82 5.76
C GLY A 196 -6.37 43.23 6.06
N VAL A 197 -7.33 43.37 6.99
CA VAL A 197 -7.81 44.69 7.45
C VAL A 197 -6.70 45.46 8.16
N THR A 198 -6.01 44.84 9.12
CA THR A 198 -4.95 45.50 9.91
C THR A 198 -3.81 46.00 9.02
N VAL A 199 -3.31 45.17 8.10
CA VAL A 199 -2.23 45.55 7.17
C VAL A 199 -2.70 46.63 6.18
N GLY A 200 -3.94 46.52 5.70
CA GLY A 200 -4.53 47.52 4.81
C GLY A 200 -4.63 48.90 5.44
N LEU A 201 -5.02 48.96 6.73
CA LEU A 201 -5.12 50.21 7.49
C LEU A 201 -3.78 50.75 7.97
N ALA A 202 -2.85 49.88 8.40
CA ALA A 202 -1.59 50.29 9.01
C ALA A 202 -0.47 50.57 7.99
N GLN A 203 -0.53 49.97 6.80
CA GLN A 203 0.52 50.08 5.79
C GLN A 203 -0.03 50.48 4.42
N ASN A 204 -0.63 49.53 3.69
CA ASN A 204 -1.13 49.73 2.34
C ASN A 204 -2.09 48.60 1.92
N TRP A 205 -3.21 48.96 1.30
CA TRP A 205 -4.19 48.03 0.71
C TRP A 205 -3.64 47.16 -0.42
N PHE A 206 -2.50 47.52 -1.03
CA PHE A 206 -1.82 46.63 -1.98
C PHE A 206 -1.36 45.31 -1.34
N ILE A 207 -1.07 45.31 -0.02
CA ILE A 207 -0.66 44.12 0.74
C ILE A 207 -1.86 43.54 1.50
N GLY A 208 -2.69 44.39 2.11
CA GLY A 208 -3.89 43.96 2.85
C GLY A 208 -4.99 43.37 1.96
N GLY A 209 -5.20 43.92 0.77
CA GLY A 209 -6.22 43.49 -0.19
C GLY A 209 -6.09 42.03 -0.62
N PRO A 210 -4.90 41.55 -1.04
CA PRO A 210 -4.68 40.12 -1.33
C PRO A 210 -4.97 39.18 -0.15
N LEU A 211 -4.64 39.57 1.10
CA LEU A 211 -4.94 38.78 2.30
C LEU A 211 -6.46 38.70 2.54
N LEU A 212 -7.18 39.81 2.38
CA LEU A 212 -8.65 39.83 2.45
C LEU A 212 -9.27 38.95 1.37
N LEU A 213 -8.81 39.08 0.13
CA LEU A 213 -9.29 38.27 -0.98
C LEU A 213 -9.03 36.78 -0.72
N LEU A 214 -7.84 36.43 -0.26
CA LEU A 214 -7.49 35.05 0.10
C LEU A 214 -8.37 34.52 1.24
N GLY A 215 -8.60 35.32 2.29
CA GLY A 215 -9.50 34.98 3.39
C GLY A 215 -10.94 34.77 2.92
N LEU A 216 -11.46 35.64 2.07
CA LEU A 216 -12.79 35.52 1.47
C LEU A 216 -12.91 34.24 0.63
N VAL A 217 -11.93 34.00 -0.26
CA VAL A 217 -11.90 32.78 -1.09
C VAL A 217 -11.83 31.55 -0.20
N ALA A 218 -10.88 31.47 0.73
CA ALA A 218 -10.76 30.34 1.67
C ALA A 218 -12.04 30.13 2.50
N GLY A 219 -12.71 31.22 2.90
CA GLY A 219 -13.99 31.21 3.59
C GLY A 219 -15.10 30.50 2.82
N THR A 220 -15.14 30.63 1.49
CA THR A 220 -16.14 29.92 0.67
C THR A 220 -15.99 28.40 0.71
N PHE A 221 -14.79 27.90 1.01
CA PHE A 221 -14.42 26.49 1.07
C PHE A 221 -14.25 25.95 2.50
N CYS A 222 -14.49 26.76 3.54
CA CYS A 222 -14.14 26.39 4.91
C CYS A 222 -14.99 25.27 5.51
N ARG A 223 -16.21 25.07 4.97
CA ARG A 223 -17.16 24.06 5.45
C ARG A 223 -17.71 23.21 4.30
N PRO A 224 -16.89 22.33 3.72
CA PRO A 224 -17.38 21.32 2.81
C PRO A 224 -18.24 20.31 3.59
N HIS A 225 -19.37 19.95 2.99
CA HIS A 225 -20.31 18.96 3.49
C HIS A 225 -20.51 17.87 2.44
N VAL A 226 -20.67 16.66 2.92
CA VAL A 226 -21.06 15.49 2.15
C VAL A 226 -22.52 15.22 2.46
N THR A 227 -23.34 15.06 1.42
CA THR A 227 -24.73 14.69 1.55
C THR A 227 -25.02 13.44 0.72
N VAL A 228 -25.78 12.54 1.31
CA VAL A 228 -26.34 11.33 0.68
C VAL A 228 -27.85 11.47 0.72
N ASP A 229 -28.48 11.48 -0.45
CA ASP A 229 -29.92 11.57 -0.60
C ASP A 229 -30.38 10.77 -1.84
N ARG A 230 -31.68 10.82 -2.15
CA ARG A 230 -32.27 10.17 -3.35
C ARG A 230 -31.62 10.60 -4.67
N ARG A 231 -30.83 11.68 -4.67
CA ARG A 231 -30.13 12.22 -5.83
C ARG A 231 -28.70 11.68 -5.96
N GLY A 232 -28.22 10.93 -4.98
CA GLY A 232 -26.89 10.30 -4.94
C GLY A 232 -25.98 10.91 -3.87
N LEU A 233 -24.67 10.81 -4.13
CA LEU A 233 -23.63 11.38 -3.28
C LEU A 233 -23.27 12.78 -3.79
N THR A 234 -23.40 13.79 -2.94
CA THR A 234 -23.00 15.16 -3.24
C THR A 234 -21.92 15.61 -2.25
N VAL A 235 -20.89 16.28 -2.76
CA VAL A 235 -19.95 17.06 -1.97
C VAL A 235 -20.09 18.52 -2.37
N SER A 236 -20.42 19.39 -1.41
CA SER A 236 -20.65 20.81 -1.63
C SER A 236 -20.00 21.67 -0.55
N GLY A 237 -19.52 22.86 -0.93
CA GLY A 237 -19.09 23.90 0.00
C GLY A 237 -20.26 24.73 0.54
N LEU A 238 -19.92 25.88 1.15
CA LEU A 238 -20.90 26.87 1.60
C LEU A 238 -21.63 27.51 0.41
N LEU A 239 -20.91 27.71 -0.70
CA LEU A 239 -21.46 28.22 -1.95
C LEU A 239 -22.03 27.10 -2.84
N PRO A 240 -22.97 27.42 -3.76
CA PRO A 240 -23.53 26.46 -4.71
C PRO A 240 -22.50 25.78 -5.61
N ARG A 241 -21.32 26.41 -5.79
CA ARG A 241 -20.18 25.88 -6.53
C ARG A 241 -18.87 26.14 -5.77
N PRO A 242 -17.87 25.26 -5.92
CA PRO A 242 -17.90 24.00 -6.66
C PRO A 242 -18.64 22.90 -5.91
N ARG A 243 -19.32 22.05 -6.69
CA ARG A 243 -20.13 20.93 -6.20
C ARG A 243 -19.79 19.70 -7.03
N VAL A 244 -19.41 18.61 -6.37
CA VAL A 244 -19.20 17.32 -7.01
C VAL A 244 -20.42 16.46 -6.71
N ARG A 245 -21.00 15.85 -7.74
CA ARG A 245 -22.15 14.95 -7.58
C ARG A 245 -21.91 13.66 -8.34
N VAL A 246 -22.06 12.56 -7.64
CA VAL A 246 -22.15 11.21 -8.21
C VAL A 246 -23.60 10.78 -8.08
N PRO A 247 -24.34 10.66 -9.20
CA PRO A 247 -25.75 10.29 -9.15
C PRO A 247 -25.90 8.76 -9.04
N LEU A 248 -27.01 8.29 -8.48
CA LEU A 248 -27.24 6.87 -8.15
C LEU A 248 -27.12 5.96 -9.38
N GLU A 249 -27.51 6.43 -10.57
CA GLU A 249 -27.53 5.63 -11.80
C GLU A 249 -26.12 5.25 -12.28
N ARG A 250 -25.09 5.96 -11.81
CA ARG A 250 -23.69 5.65 -12.11
C ARG A 250 -23.06 4.71 -11.10
N MET A 251 -23.76 4.35 -10.02
CA MET A 251 -23.22 3.57 -8.92
C MET A 251 -23.58 2.09 -9.07
N ALA A 252 -22.58 1.24 -8.91
CA ALA A 252 -22.77 -0.19 -8.70
C ALA A 252 -23.05 -0.50 -7.21
N GLY A 253 -22.46 0.27 -6.30
CA GLY A 253 -22.70 0.23 -4.85
C GLY A 253 -21.72 1.12 -4.07
N ALA A 254 -21.85 1.13 -2.76
CA ALA A 254 -21.02 1.91 -1.84
C ALA A 254 -20.50 1.08 -0.66
N ASP A 255 -19.26 1.36 -0.26
CA ASP A 255 -18.56 0.71 0.84
C ASP A 255 -17.94 1.74 1.78
N SER A 256 -17.80 1.40 3.06
CA SER A 256 -17.01 2.16 4.04
C SER A 256 -15.64 1.51 4.19
N ARG A 257 -14.57 2.27 3.91
CA ARG A 257 -13.19 1.82 4.14
C ARG A 257 -12.24 2.96 4.46
N ALA A 258 -11.15 2.63 5.13
CA ALA A 258 -10.05 3.57 5.32
C ALA A 258 -9.29 3.78 4.00
N VAL A 259 -9.04 5.04 3.65
CA VAL A 259 -8.23 5.45 2.50
C VAL A 259 -7.02 6.26 2.96
N ASN A 260 -5.89 6.10 2.28
CA ASN A 260 -4.69 6.91 2.49
C ASN A 260 -4.56 7.98 1.40
N ALA A 261 -4.58 9.25 1.79
CA ALA A 261 -4.53 10.38 0.86
C ALA A 261 -3.30 10.37 -0.05
N LEU A 262 -2.12 10.12 0.52
CA LEU A 262 -0.86 10.14 -0.23
C LEU A 262 -0.67 8.87 -1.05
N ALA A 263 -0.79 7.70 -0.43
CA ALA A 263 -0.49 6.43 -1.08
C ALA A 263 -1.52 6.02 -2.15
N GLU A 264 -2.80 6.40 -2.00
CA GLU A 264 -3.83 6.04 -2.98
C GLU A 264 -4.16 7.16 -3.98
N TYR A 265 -4.14 8.42 -3.54
CA TYR A 265 -4.60 9.54 -4.37
C TYR A 265 -3.47 10.53 -4.73
N GLY A 266 -2.33 10.48 -4.05
CA GLY A 266 -1.19 11.39 -4.25
C GLY A 266 -1.38 12.75 -3.57
N GLY A 267 -2.24 12.84 -2.56
CA GLY A 267 -2.44 14.05 -1.76
C GLY A 267 -3.92 14.38 -1.51
N TRP A 268 -4.15 15.59 -1.01
CA TRP A 268 -5.47 16.10 -0.58
C TRP A 268 -6.16 16.92 -1.67
N GLY A 269 -7.47 17.12 -1.54
CA GLY A 269 -8.33 17.84 -2.47
C GLY A 269 -9.09 16.92 -3.42
N TYR A 270 -9.56 17.49 -4.53
CA TYR A 270 -10.19 16.72 -5.61
C TYR A 270 -9.13 16.06 -6.48
N ARG A 271 -9.15 14.73 -6.58
CA ARG A 271 -8.12 13.95 -7.29
C ARG A 271 -8.76 13.08 -8.36
N ILE A 272 -8.10 13.01 -9.51
CA ILE A 272 -8.50 12.19 -10.65
C ILE A 272 -7.30 11.32 -11.04
N ARG A 273 -7.51 10.01 -11.08
CA ARG A 273 -6.60 8.98 -11.60
C ARG A 273 -7.38 8.10 -12.58
N PRO A 274 -6.72 7.30 -13.43
CA PRO A 274 -7.40 6.45 -14.42
C PRO A 274 -8.48 5.54 -13.81
N GLU A 275 -8.20 4.91 -12.66
CA GLU A 275 -9.10 3.93 -12.02
C GLU A 275 -9.89 4.50 -10.83
N ARG A 276 -9.52 5.69 -10.32
CA ARG A 276 -10.09 6.24 -9.08
C ARG A 276 -10.13 7.76 -9.10
N SER A 277 -11.20 8.33 -8.59
CA SER A 277 -11.30 9.74 -8.28
C SER A 277 -11.86 9.95 -6.89
N GLY A 278 -11.78 11.18 -6.37
CA GLY A 278 -12.32 11.42 -5.04
C GLY A 278 -12.05 12.81 -4.49
N VAL A 279 -12.80 13.15 -3.44
CA VAL A 279 -12.57 14.33 -2.60
C VAL A 279 -11.93 13.86 -1.30
N ILE A 280 -10.63 14.11 -1.15
CA ILE A 280 -9.82 13.60 -0.05
C ILE A 280 -9.38 14.78 0.83
N THR A 281 -9.99 14.96 1.99
CA THR A 281 -9.63 16.02 2.96
C THR A 281 -8.72 15.51 4.07
N ARG A 282 -8.76 14.20 4.37
CA ARG A 282 -7.89 13.53 5.36
C ARG A 282 -7.61 12.09 4.97
N SER A 283 -6.57 11.48 5.54
CA SER A 283 -6.46 10.02 5.53
C SER A 283 -7.37 9.44 6.62
N GLY A 284 -7.93 8.26 6.37
CA GLY A 284 -8.82 7.57 7.30
C GLY A 284 -10.12 7.13 6.64
N GLU A 285 -11.16 7.01 7.44
CA GLU A 285 -12.50 6.58 7.01
C GLU A 285 -13.04 7.39 5.81
N ALA A 286 -13.60 6.68 4.83
CA ALA A 286 -14.19 7.25 3.63
C ALA A 286 -15.37 6.41 3.13
N ILE A 287 -16.30 7.07 2.43
CA ILE A 287 -17.28 6.42 1.57
C ILE A 287 -16.61 6.17 0.23
N VAL A 288 -16.58 4.93 -0.23
CA VAL A 288 -16.03 4.53 -1.54
C VAL A 288 -17.16 3.98 -2.39
N VAL A 289 -17.47 4.69 -3.47
CA VAL A 289 -18.52 4.32 -4.41
C VAL A 289 -17.89 3.62 -5.60
N SER A 290 -18.28 2.37 -5.82
CA SER A 290 -17.95 1.65 -7.05
C SER A 290 -18.88 2.13 -8.16
N LEU A 291 -18.33 2.63 -9.26
CA LEU A 291 -19.11 3.09 -10.41
C LEU A 291 -19.35 1.94 -11.39
N THR A 292 -20.44 2.00 -12.14
CA THR A 292 -20.76 1.02 -13.20
C THR A 292 -19.71 0.98 -14.32
N SER A 293 -18.93 2.06 -14.48
CA SER A 293 -17.76 2.12 -15.37
C SER A 293 -16.54 1.30 -14.92
N GLY A 294 -16.58 0.66 -13.74
CA GLY A 294 -15.44 -0.04 -13.15
C GLY A 294 -14.44 0.85 -12.38
N ARG A 295 -14.69 2.16 -12.33
CA ARG A 295 -13.88 3.13 -11.55
C ARG A 295 -14.45 3.33 -10.15
N GLU A 296 -13.62 3.83 -9.24
CA GLU A 296 -14.06 4.21 -7.89
C GLU A 296 -14.15 5.72 -7.70
N PHE A 297 -15.10 6.17 -6.88
CA PHE A 297 -15.16 7.53 -6.36
C PHE A 297 -15.14 7.52 -4.82
N ALA A 298 -14.14 8.14 -4.20
CA ALA A 298 -14.02 8.16 -2.74
C ALA A 298 -14.22 9.56 -2.14
N VAL A 299 -14.83 9.61 -0.95
CA VAL A 299 -14.95 10.84 -0.15
C VAL A 299 -14.60 10.53 1.29
N THR A 300 -13.57 11.19 1.81
CA THR A 300 -13.15 11.01 3.21
C THR A 300 -14.07 11.75 4.15
N VAL A 301 -14.72 11.03 5.05
CA VAL A 301 -15.76 11.54 5.93
C VAL A 301 -15.93 10.63 7.13
N ASP A 302 -16.25 11.22 8.28
CA ASP A 302 -16.64 10.46 9.48
C ASP A 302 -17.98 9.77 9.26
N ASP A 303 -18.23 8.65 9.94
CA ASP A 303 -19.52 7.94 9.85
C ASP A 303 -19.83 7.50 8.41
N SER A 304 -18.79 7.06 7.70
CA SER A 304 -18.91 6.62 6.31
C SER A 304 -19.67 5.31 6.19
N ALA A 305 -19.69 4.48 7.24
CA ALA A 305 -20.49 3.26 7.30
C ALA A 305 -21.99 3.57 7.13
N THR A 306 -22.53 4.52 7.91
CA THR A 306 -23.93 4.93 7.82
C THR A 306 -24.25 5.55 6.47
N GLY A 307 -23.37 6.44 5.97
CA GLY A 307 -23.53 7.06 4.65
C GLY A 307 -23.51 6.05 3.49
N ALA A 308 -22.61 5.07 3.54
CA ALA A 308 -22.54 3.99 2.55
C ALA A 308 -23.76 3.06 2.63
N ALA A 309 -24.19 2.69 3.84
CA ALA A 309 -25.37 1.84 4.03
C ALA A 309 -26.66 2.51 3.53
N LEU A 310 -26.82 3.82 3.74
CA LEU A 310 -27.92 4.59 3.18
C LEU A 310 -27.87 4.61 1.64
N LEU A 311 -26.69 4.82 1.04
CA LEU A 311 -26.54 4.79 -0.42
C LEU A 311 -26.99 3.44 -1.00
N ASN A 312 -26.61 2.32 -0.39
CA ASN A 312 -27.01 1.00 -0.87
C ASN A 312 -28.52 0.79 -0.78
N THR A 313 -29.17 1.20 0.30
CA THR A 313 -30.65 1.16 0.40
C THR A 313 -31.31 1.99 -0.69
N LEU A 314 -30.79 3.19 -0.96
CA LEU A 314 -31.35 4.06 -2.01
C LEU A 314 -31.13 3.49 -3.42
N LEU A 315 -30.00 2.81 -3.66
CA LEU A 315 -29.73 2.12 -4.92
C LEU A 315 -30.70 0.97 -5.15
N ASP A 316 -31.00 0.18 -4.11
CA ASP A 316 -31.96 -0.93 -4.24
C ASP A 316 -33.37 -0.42 -4.52
N ARG A 317 -33.82 0.63 -3.83
CA ARG A 317 -35.11 1.28 -4.11
C ARG A 317 -35.19 1.81 -5.55
N GLN A 318 -34.10 2.36 -6.08
CA GLN A 318 -34.06 2.82 -7.48
C GLN A 318 -34.15 1.64 -8.47
N ARG A 319 -33.60 0.48 -8.11
CA ARG A 319 -33.66 -0.73 -8.95
C ARG A 319 -35.02 -1.42 -8.89
N THR A 320 -35.68 -1.45 -7.73
CA THR A 320 -37.02 -2.06 -7.57
C THR A 320 -38.16 -1.15 -8.01
N GLY A 321 -37.95 0.17 -8.02
CA GLY A 321 -38.92 1.16 -8.48
C GLY A 321 -38.84 1.52 -9.98
N ARG A 322 -38.04 0.78 -10.75
CA ARG A 322 -38.08 0.75 -12.23
C ARG A 322 -38.83 -0.49 -12.67
#